data_AF-A0A841PSR2-F1
#
_entry.id   AF-A0A841PSR2-F1
#
_cell.length_a   1.000
_cell.length_b   1.000
_cell.length_c   1.000
_cell.angle_alpha   90.00
_cell.angle_beta   90.00
_cell.angle_gamma   90.00
#
_symmetry.space_group_name_H-M   'P 1'
#
loop_
_entity.id
_entity.type
_entity.pdbx_description
1 polymer ?
#
loop_
_entity_poly.entity_id
_entity_poly.type
_entity_poly.pdbx_seq_one_letter_code
_entity_poly.pdbx_strand_id
1 'polypeptide(L)' 'MKAADVLETHKRNHIVEQLHKLKYFDTDGKSYEELKRKLAILRAMEIDVGTDANKWF' A
#
# COMPACT_ATOMS: atom_id res chain seq x y z
N MET A 1 18.88 -15.87 10.93
CA MET A 1 17.58 -15.16 10.91
C MET A 1 16.48 -16.17 11.08
N LYS A 2 15.48 -15.92 11.94
CA LYS A 2 14.32 -16.82 12.06
C LYS A 2 13.48 -16.67 10.79
N ALA A 3 12.85 -17.75 10.32
CA ALA A 3 12.01 -17.70 9.12
C ALA A 3 10.86 -16.66 9.22
N ALA A 4 10.42 -16.35 10.44
CA ALA A 4 9.43 -15.31 10.72
C ALA A 4 9.92 -13.91 10.29
N ASP A 5 11.17 -13.56 10.58
CA ASP A 5 11.77 -12.25 10.25
C ASP A 5 11.84 -12.04 8.72
N VAL A 6 12.14 -13.12 8.00
CA VAL A 6 12.20 -13.15 6.53
C VAL A 6 10.82 -12.88 5.93
N LEU A 7 9.77 -13.56 6.44
CA LEU A 7 8.39 -13.36 5.98
C LEU A 7 7.90 -11.92 6.22
N GLU A 8 8.17 -11.35 7.39
CA GLU A 8 7.78 -9.97 7.71
C GLU A 8 8.48 -8.95 6.82
N THR A 9 9.77 -9.17 6.54
CA THR A 9 10.55 -8.32 5.63
C THR A 9 9.98 -8.39 4.21
N HIS A 10 9.66 -9.59 3.70
CA HIS A 10 9.04 -9.74 2.39
C HIS A 10 7.68 -9.04 2.28
N LYS A 11 6.83 -9.18 3.30
CA LYS A 11 5.53 -8.49 3.34
C LYS A 11 5.69 -6.97 3.32
N ARG A 12 6.63 -6.43 4.10
CA ARG A 12 6.92 -4.99 4.12
C ARG A 12 7.40 -4.52 2.75
N ASN A 13 8.39 -5.19 2.18
CA ASN A 13 8.94 -4.82 0.86
C ASN A 13 7.84 -4.84 -0.21
N HIS A 14 6.96 -5.83 -0.18
CA HIS A 14 5.83 -5.92 -1.09
C HIS A 14 4.89 -4.71 -0.99
N ILE A 15 4.57 -4.24 0.21
CA ILE A 15 3.75 -3.02 0.39
C ILE A 15 4.48 -1.79 -0.13
N VAL A 16 5.78 -1.66 0.14
CA VAL A 16 6.60 -0.54 -0.36
C VAL A 16 6.60 -0.49 -1.88
N GLU A 17 6.79 -1.63 -2.55
CA GLU A 17 6.73 -1.71 -4.01
C GLU A 17 5.37 -1.26 -4.56
N GLN A 18 4.27 -1.65 -3.91
CA GLN A 18 2.94 -1.20 -4.31
C GLN A 18 2.76 0.31 -4.11
N LEU A 19 3.22 0.85 -2.99
CA LEU A 19 3.19 2.30 -2.73
C LEU A 19 4.01 3.08 -3.75
N HIS A 20 5.18 2.58 -4.16
CA HIS A 20 6.01 3.19 -5.19
C HIS A 20 5.31 3.22 -6.57
N LYS A 21 4.54 2.17 -6.92
CA LYS A 21 3.70 2.17 -8.13
C LYS A 21 2.64 3.28 -8.10
N LEU A 22 2.16 3.63 -6.90
CA LEU A 22 1.24 4.74 -6.64
C LEU A 22 1.95 6.09 -6.44
N LYS A 23 3.25 6.17 -6.79
CA LYS A 23 4.12 7.36 -6.64
C LYS A 23 4.25 7.85 -5.19
N TYR A 24 4.07 6.95 -4.22
CA TYR A 24 4.23 7.25 -2.80
C TYR A 24 5.57 6.72 -2.28
N PHE A 25 6.53 7.62 -2.06
CA PHE A 25 7.91 7.26 -1.67
C PHE A 25 8.24 7.45 -0.19
N ASP A 26 7.35 8.10 0.57
CA ASP A 26 7.51 8.36 2.00
C ASP A 26 7.21 7.09 2.83
N THR A 27 8.10 6.10 2.70
CA THR A 27 7.97 4.75 3.29
C THR A 27 9.01 4.45 4.37
N ASP A 28 10.08 5.26 4.45
CA ASP A 28 11.12 5.13 5.44
C ASP A 28 10.62 5.53 6.84
N GLY A 29 11.09 4.82 7.87
CA GLY A 29 10.69 5.06 9.26
C GLY A 29 9.26 4.62 9.62
N LYS A 30 8.45 4.17 8.65
CA LYS A 30 7.07 3.74 8.90
C LYS A 30 6.96 2.28 9.30
N SER A 31 6.01 2.02 10.18
CA SER A 31 5.60 0.66 10.52
C SER A 31 4.84 0.01 9.37
N TYR A 32 4.81 -1.33 9.36
CA TYR A 32 4.07 -2.11 8.38
C TYR A 32 2.58 -1.72 8.33
N GLU A 33 1.96 -1.47 9.49
CA GLU A 33 0.54 -1.08 9.57
C GLU A 33 0.27 0.30 8.98
N GLU A 34 1.18 1.26 9.15
CA GLU A 34 1.06 2.58 8.52
C GLU A 34 1.16 2.49 7.00
N LEU A 35 2.12 1.73 6.50
CA LEU A 35 2.29 1.49 5.06
C LEU A 35 1.04 0.82 4.47
N LYS A 36 0.49 -0.17 5.17
CA LYS A 36 -0.74 -0.88 4.78
C LYS A 36 -1.95 0.05 4.74
N ARG A 37 -2.15 0.90 5.76
CA ARG A 37 -3.23 1.90 5.78
C ARG A 37 -3.09 2.88 4.63
N LYS A 38 -1.87 3.36 4.38
CA LYS A 38 -1.61 4.31 3.29
C LYS A 38 -1.91 3.70 1.91
N LEU A 39 -1.53 2.44 1.71
CA LEU A 39 -1.82 1.70 0.49
C LEU A 39 -3.34 1.55 0.26
N ALA A 40 -4.10 1.25 1.31
CA ALA A 40 -5.57 1.15 1.21
C ALA A 40 -6.21 2.48 0.81
N ILE A 41 -5.77 3.60 1.39
CA ILE A 41 -6.26 4.94 1.05
C ILE A 41 -5.98 5.26 -0.42
N LEU A 42 -4.74 5.07 -0.87
CA LEU A 42 -4.35 5.41 -2.24
C LEU A 42 -5.11 4.56 -3.28
N ARG A 43 -5.33 3.28 -3.01
CA ARG A 43 -6.14 2.41 -3.87
C ARG A 43 -7.61 2.84 -3.92
N ALA A 44 -8.19 3.23 -2.80
CA ALA A 44 -9.56 3.74 -2.78
C ALA A 44 -9.69 5.02 -3.64
N MET A 45 -8.69 5.89 -3.61
CA MET A 45 -8.64 7.09 -4.46
C MET A 45 -8.47 6.76 -5.94
N GLU A 46 -7.65 5.77 -6.31
CA GLU A 46 -7.54 5.32 -7.70
C GLU A 46 -8.85 4.76 -8.26
N ILE A 47 -9.58 3.99 -7.44
CA ILE A 47 -10.88 3.41 -7.82
C ILE A 47 -11.91 4.52 -8.09
N ASP A 48 -11.90 5.59 -7.29
CA ASP A 48 -12.83 6.71 -7.43
C ASP A 48 -12.59 7.50 -8.74
N VAL A 49 -11.32 7.66 -9.15
CA VAL A 49 -10.97 8.40 -10.37
C VAL A 49 -11.22 7.59 -11.66
N GLY A 50 -11.15 6.27 -11.60
CA GLY A 50 -11.29 5.39 -12.76
C GLY A 50 -12.71 4.96 -13.11
N THR A 51 -13.68 5.19 -12.21
CA THR A 51 -14.99 4.53 -12.30
C THR A 51 -16.12 5.56 -12.46
N ASP A 52 -16.35 6.00 -13.69
CA ASP A 52 -17.61 6.68 -14.10
C ASP A 52 -18.85 5.79 -13.85
N ALA A 53 -18.63 4.50 -13.56
CA ALA A 53 -19.65 3.52 -13.17
C ALA A 53 -20.06 3.56 -11.67
N ASN A 54 -19.46 4.43 -10.85
CA ASN A 54 -19.85 4.59 -9.44
C ASN A 54 -20.99 5.61 -9.23
N LYS A 55 -21.58 6.12 -10.31
CA LYS A 55 -22.83 6.88 -10.32
C LYS A 55 -24.03 5.96 -10.07
N TRP A 56 -24.14 5.40 -8.87
CA TRP A 56 -25.36 4.68 -8.45
C TRP A 56 -26.19 5.45 -7.41
N PHE A 57 -25.97 6.77 -7.33
CA PHE A 57 -26.89 7.74 -6.74
C PHE A 57 -27.01 8.94 -7.68
#